data_AF-A0A9P6KAY1-F1
#
_entry.id   AF-A0A9P6KAY1-F1
#
_cell.length_a   1.000
_cell.length_b   1.000
_cell.length_c   1.000
_cell.angle_alpha   90.00
_cell.angle_beta   90.00
_cell.angle_gamma   90.00
#
_symmetry.space_group_name_H-M   'P 1'
#
loop_
_entity.id
_entity.type
_entity.pdbx_description
1 polymer ?
#
loop_
_entity_poly.entity_id
_entity_poly.type
_entity_poly.pdbx_seq_one_letter_code
_entity_poly.pdbx_strand_id
1 'polypeptide(L)'
;MLRTVTAISKQYPATFALAFLGLFVQTAYSVYFMSVISGCYEMYYDRATQTTPAKLKALIVFLFFSFYWVSQVITNIVHVAVSGLFATYYFMAGSPRGMGNSPTCASFKRACTTSIGSICFGSLIIAVIQTMRALAQMLRSDTDNGCMAFLACIMECILGCIQGLAEYVNKYAFTQVAIYGKPFIPAAKDTWTILKDRGIVQLINDNLIGNVWAMGAIMGGVLSGLGSYLYLYFVNPAFNRGGDFTYVIVTMAFVMGLQMIFTVGSVIDSGVATTFVCLAEDPAALARTKPDLFERIRETWPAVVQGVNY
;
A
#
# COMPACT_ATOMS: atom_id res chain seq x y z
N MET A 1 0.60 14.58 -14.43
CA MET A 1 1.09 13.29 -13.91
C MET A 1 0.15 12.12 -14.21
N LEU A 2 -1.07 12.11 -13.67
CA LEU A 2 -2.00 10.96 -13.78
C LEU A 2 -2.16 10.43 -15.22
N ARG A 3 -2.44 11.29 -16.20
CA ARG A 3 -2.58 10.91 -17.62
C ARG A 3 -1.35 10.15 -18.16
N THR A 4 -0.15 10.57 -17.77
CA THR A 4 1.09 9.93 -18.19
C THR A 4 1.26 8.56 -17.54
N VAL A 5 1.01 8.47 -16.24
CA VAL A 5 1.11 7.21 -15.49
C VAL A 5 0.10 6.20 -16.03
N THR A 6 -1.16 6.59 -16.25
CA THR A 6 -2.19 5.73 -16.82
C THR A 6 -1.85 5.27 -18.24
N ALA A 7 -1.24 6.13 -19.07
CA ALA A 7 -0.80 5.73 -20.40
C ALA A 7 0.30 4.66 -20.35
N ILE A 8 1.26 4.79 -19.43
CA ILE A 8 2.32 3.79 -19.22
C ILE A 8 1.72 2.49 -18.68
N SER A 9 0.82 2.54 -17.70
CA SER A 9 0.14 1.34 -17.18
C SER A 9 -0.65 0.59 -18.26
N LYS A 10 -1.29 1.32 -19.20
CA LYS A 10 -1.98 0.71 -20.34
C LYS A 10 -1.01 0.04 -21.32
N GLN A 11 0.18 0.60 -21.50
CA GLN A 11 1.23 0.00 -22.35
C GLN A 11 1.82 -1.27 -21.71
N TYR A 12 1.88 -1.35 -20.39
CA TYR A 12 2.44 -2.48 -19.64
C TYR A 12 1.39 -3.13 -18.72
N PRO A 13 0.42 -3.88 -19.28
CA PRO A 13 -0.68 -4.49 -18.51
C PRO A 13 -0.20 -5.53 -17.48
N ALA A 14 1.02 -6.04 -17.63
CA ALA A 14 1.66 -6.93 -16.66
C ALA A 14 1.75 -6.31 -15.24
N THR A 15 1.71 -4.97 -15.12
CA THR A 15 1.64 -4.28 -13.81
C THR A 15 0.35 -4.59 -13.05
N PHE A 16 -0.79 -4.62 -13.75
CA PHE A 16 -2.07 -4.99 -13.15
C PHE A 16 -2.09 -6.47 -12.81
N ALA A 17 -1.56 -7.34 -13.68
CA ALA A 17 -1.42 -8.77 -13.38
C ALA A 17 -0.61 -8.99 -12.10
N LEU A 18 0.47 -8.24 -11.89
CA LEU A 18 1.27 -8.28 -10.67
C LEU A 18 0.50 -7.78 -9.45
N ALA A 19 -0.28 -6.71 -9.56
CA ALA A 19 -1.11 -6.22 -8.46
C ALA A 19 -2.21 -7.22 -8.08
N PHE A 20 -2.84 -7.88 -9.05
CA PHE A 20 -3.79 -8.96 -8.81
C PHE A 20 -3.13 -10.20 -8.20
N LEU A 21 -1.91 -10.55 -8.61
CA LEU A 21 -1.14 -11.61 -7.97
C LEU A 21 -0.87 -11.27 -6.50
N GLY A 22 -0.43 -10.04 -6.22
CA GLY A 22 -0.25 -9.56 -4.84
C GLY A 22 -1.53 -9.63 -4.01
N LEU A 23 -2.67 -9.25 -4.60
CA LEU A 23 -3.98 -9.39 -3.96
C LEU A 23 -4.29 -10.86 -3.63
N PHE A 24 -4.10 -11.77 -4.59
CA PHE A 24 -4.36 -13.19 -4.37
C PHE A 24 -3.49 -13.77 -3.26
N VAL A 25 -2.20 -13.44 -3.26
CA VAL A 25 -1.27 -13.84 -2.20
C VAL A 25 -1.68 -13.26 -0.83
N GLN A 26 -2.10 -12.00 -0.78
CA GLN A 26 -2.60 -11.35 0.43
C GLN A 26 -3.87 -12.03 0.97
N THR A 27 -4.82 -12.37 0.09
CA THR A 27 -6.03 -13.09 0.46
C THR A 27 -5.72 -14.49 0.98
N ALA A 28 -4.86 -15.24 0.28
CA ALA A 28 -4.43 -16.57 0.72
C ALA A 28 -3.76 -16.51 2.10
N TYR A 29 -2.91 -15.51 2.32
CA TYR A 29 -2.27 -15.30 3.62
C TYR A 29 -3.27 -14.92 4.73
N SER A 30 -4.28 -14.13 4.41
CA SER A 30 -5.34 -13.75 5.36
C SER A 30 -6.20 -14.97 5.75
N VAL A 31 -6.52 -15.85 4.81
CA VAL A 31 -7.21 -17.12 5.10
C VAL A 31 -6.35 -18.02 5.99
N TYR A 32 -5.06 -18.15 5.68
CA TYR A 32 -4.11 -18.89 6.50
C TYR A 32 -4.06 -18.32 7.93
N PHE A 33 -3.91 -17.02 8.07
CA PHE A 33 -3.89 -16.33 9.37
C PHE A 33 -5.16 -16.61 10.19
N MET A 34 -6.35 -16.51 9.58
CA MET A 34 -7.62 -16.82 10.26
C MET A 34 -7.66 -18.27 10.74
N SER A 35 -7.23 -19.23 9.91
CA SER A 35 -7.19 -20.65 10.29
C SER A 35 -6.24 -20.92 11.47
N VAL A 36 -5.07 -20.27 11.49
CA VAL A 36 -4.10 -20.40 12.58
C VAL A 36 -4.66 -19.81 13.87
N ILE A 37 -5.28 -18.63 13.82
CA ILE A 37 -5.93 -18.04 14.99
C ILE A 37 -6.99 -18.98 15.56
N SER A 38 -7.91 -19.47 14.72
CA SER A 38 -8.96 -20.39 15.17
C SER A 38 -8.38 -21.64 15.83
N GLY A 39 -7.35 -22.26 15.24
CA GLY A 39 -6.69 -23.42 15.83
C GLY A 39 -6.01 -23.11 17.17
N CYS A 40 -5.41 -21.93 17.33
CA CYS A 40 -4.83 -21.50 18.60
C CYS A 40 -5.88 -21.26 19.68
N TYR A 41 -7.04 -20.70 19.32
CA TYR A 41 -8.17 -20.59 20.24
C TYR A 41 -8.69 -21.97 20.65
N GLU A 42 -8.87 -22.91 19.72
CA GLU A 42 -9.34 -24.25 20.06
C GLU A 42 -8.38 -25.02 20.98
N MET A 43 -7.07 -24.85 20.77
CA MET A 43 -6.05 -25.58 21.53
C MET A 43 -5.79 -25.01 22.92
N TYR A 44 -5.82 -23.69 23.08
CA TYR A 44 -5.36 -23.03 24.31
C TYR A 44 -6.45 -22.29 25.08
N TYR A 45 -7.65 -22.09 24.52
CA TYR A 45 -8.74 -21.45 25.25
C TYR A 45 -9.32 -22.43 26.28
N ASP A 46 -9.34 -22.02 27.55
CA ASP A 46 -9.94 -22.83 28.59
C ASP A 46 -11.47 -22.64 28.58
N ARG A 47 -12.18 -23.63 28.02
CA ARG A 47 -13.64 -23.63 27.97
C ARG A 47 -14.29 -23.82 29.34
N ALA A 48 -13.59 -24.44 30.30
CA ALA A 48 -14.14 -24.71 31.62
C ALA A 48 -14.16 -23.45 32.48
N THR A 49 -13.11 -22.63 32.43
CA THR A 49 -13.03 -21.36 33.17
C THR A 49 -13.40 -20.14 32.34
N GLN A 50 -13.62 -20.29 31.03
CA GLN A 50 -13.83 -19.20 30.06
C GLN A 50 -12.69 -18.16 30.07
N THR A 51 -11.48 -18.56 30.48
CA THR A 51 -10.33 -17.66 30.57
C THR A 51 -9.36 -17.85 29.41
N THR A 52 -8.79 -16.73 28.94
CA THR A 52 -7.68 -16.74 27.98
C THR A 52 -6.35 -16.81 28.74
N PRO A 53 -5.61 -17.92 28.70
CA PRO A 53 -4.34 -18.02 29.40
C PRO A 53 -3.32 -17.02 28.82
N ALA A 54 -2.36 -16.60 29.64
CA ALA A 54 -1.32 -15.64 29.22
C ALA A 54 -0.54 -16.11 27.97
N LYS A 55 -0.34 -17.43 27.82
CA LYS A 55 0.28 -18.03 26.64
C LYS A 55 -0.53 -17.75 25.35
N LEU A 56 -1.86 -17.89 25.41
CA LEU A 56 -2.73 -17.60 24.27
C LEU A 56 -2.70 -16.11 23.93
N LYS A 57 -2.73 -15.22 24.93
CA LYS A 57 -2.60 -13.77 24.72
C LYS A 57 -1.29 -13.41 24.00
N ALA A 58 -0.16 -13.92 24.49
CA ALA A 58 1.15 -13.66 23.88
C ALA A 58 1.23 -14.18 22.43
N LEU A 59 0.66 -15.36 22.18
CA LEU A 59 0.64 -15.96 20.84
C LEU A 59 -0.24 -15.17 19.88
N ILE A 60 -1.41 -14.69 20.32
CA ILE A 60 -2.28 -13.82 19.51
C ILE A 60 -1.55 -12.53 19.12
N VAL A 61 -0.84 -11.88 20.06
CA VAL A 61 -0.06 -10.66 19.77
C VAL A 61 1.01 -10.94 18.72
N PHE A 62 1.74 -12.06 18.83
CA PHE A 62 2.72 -12.47 17.84
C PHE A 62 2.09 -12.75 16.46
N LEU A 63 0.93 -13.40 16.42
CA LEU A 63 0.21 -13.66 15.17
C LEU A 63 -0.22 -12.36 14.48
N PHE A 64 -0.78 -11.40 15.22
CA PHE A 64 -1.14 -10.10 14.65
C PHE A 64 0.09 -9.32 14.15
N PHE A 65 1.19 -9.35 14.90
CA PHE A 65 2.46 -8.79 14.44
C PHE A 65 2.93 -9.43 13.12
N SER A 66 2.91 -10.77 13.05
CA SER A 66 3.25 -11.52 11.84
C SER A 66 2.30 -11.18 10.68
N PHE A 67 1.01 -11.01 10.96
CA PHE A 67 0.01 -10.61 9.97
C PHE A 67 0.32 -9.24 9.38
N TYR A 68 0.55 -8.23 10.22
CA TYR A 68 0.91 -6.88 9.77
C TYR A 68 2.21 -6.89 8.97
N TRP A 69 3.23 -7.60 9.45
CA TRP A 69 4.53 -7.62 8.81
C TRP A 69 4.49 -8.24 7.41
N VAL A 70 3.92 -9.45 7.28
CA VAL A 70 3.84 -10.12 5.98
C VAL A 70 2.93 -9.37 5.02
N SER A 71 1.82 -8.78 5.51
CA SER A 71 0.93 -7.97 4.67
C SER A 71 1.63 -6.73 4.10
N GLN A 72 2.44 -6.06 4.93
CA GLN A 72 3.29 -4.96 4.47
C GLN A 72 4.32 -5.44 3.44
N VAL A 73 4.97 -6.60 3.67
CA VAL A 73 5.93 -7.16 2.70
C VAL A 73 5.29 -7.45 1.35
N ILE A 74 4.12 -8.10 1.32
CA ILE A 74 3.40 -8.41 0.07
C ILE A 74 3.08 -7.12 -0.71
N THR A 75 2.54 -6.11 -0.01
CA THR A 75 2.19 -4.81 -0.61
C THR A 75 3.42 -4.09 -1.15
N ASN A 76 4.51 -4.08 -0.38
CA ASN A 76 5.74 -3.40 -0.75
C ASN A 76 6.52 -4.11 -1.86
N ILE A 77 6.42 -5.43 -2.00
CA ILE A 77 6.96 -6.16 -3.17
C ILE A 77 6.29 -5.70 -4.45
N VAL A 78 4.95 -5.59 -4.47
CA VAL A 78 4.20 -5.08 -5.63
C VAL A 78 4.61 -3.64 -5.92
N HIS A 79 4.66 -2.79 -4.89
CA HIS A 79 5.06 -1.39 -5.02
C HIS A 79 6.48 -1.27 -5.63
N VAL A 80 7.48 -1.93 -5.07
CA VAL A 80 8.87 -1.88 -5.57
C VAL A 80 8.97 -2.41 -7.01
N ALA A 81 8.25 -3.47 -7.35
CA ALA A 81 8.28 -4.03 -8.69
C ALA A 81 7.63 -3.09 -9.73
N VAL A 82 6.49 -2.48 -9.39
CA VAL A 82 5.83 -1.47 -10.23
C VAL A 82 6.72 -0.23 -10.36
N SER A 83 7.27 0.27 -9.25
CA SER A 83 8.19 1.41 -9.23
C SER A 83 9.43 1.16 -10.10
N GLY A 84 9.99 -0.05 -10.06
CA GLY A 84 11.12 -0.43 -10.90
C GLY A 84 10.81 -0.37 -12.40
N LEU A 85 9.59 -0.75 -12.80
CA LEU A 85 9.13 -0.60 -14.19
C LEU A 85 9.02 0.88 -14.57
N PHE A 86 8.34 1.69 -13.75
CA PHE A 86 8.12 3.11 -14.03
C PHE A 86 9.44 3.87 -14.13
N ALA A 87 10.39 3.58 -13.23
CA ALA A 87 11.73 4.13 -13.30
C ALA A 87 12.47 3.71 -14.57
N THR A 88 12.40 2.42 -14.94
CA THR A 88 13.01 1.91 -16.16
C THR A 88 12.41 2.61 -17.40
N TYR A 89 11.09 2.81 -17.42
CA TYR A 89 10.44 3.58 -18.47
C TYR A 89 10.94 5.03 -18.49
N TYR A 90 10.97 5.70 -17.34
CA TYR A 90 11.38 7.10 -17.25
C TYR A 90 12.81 7.34 -17.77
N PHE A 91 13.75 6.48 -17.40
CA PHE A 91 15.16 6.64 -17.77
C PHE A 91 15.56 6.02 -19.11
N MET A 92 14.91 4.92 -19.52
CA MET A 92 15.31 4.18 -20.71
C MET A 92 14.37 4.35 -21.92
N ALA A 93 13.17 4.92 -21.76
CA ALA A 93 12.29 5.19 -22.89
C ALA A 93 12.95 6.19 -23.84
N GLY A 94 13.11 5.80 -25.12
CA GLY A 94 13.79 6.61 -26.13
C GLY A 94 15.33 6.59 -26.05
N SER A 95 15.92 5.84 -25.12
CA SER A 95 17.37 5.62 -25.10
C SER A 95 17.79 4.59 -26.16
N PRO A 96 19.04 4.63 -26.68
CA PRO A 96 19.54 3.65 -27.65
C PRO A 96 19.54 2.20 -27.13
N ARG A 97 19.64 2.04 -25.81
CA ARG A 97 19.54 0.73 -25.14
C ARG A 97 18.12 0.15 -25.17
N GLY A 98 17.11 0.99 -25.34
CA GLY A 98 15.71 0.61 -25.35
C GLY A 98 15.22 0.03 -24.02
N MET A 99 13.97 -0.41 -24.01
CA MET A 99 13.41 -1.18 -22.90
C MET A 99 13.61 -2.68 -23.18
N GLY A 100 14.09 -3.44 -22.20
CA GLY A 100 14.19 -4.90 -22.36
C GLY A 100 12.82 -5.54 -22.60
N ASN A 101 12.79 -6.78 -23.11
CA ASN A 101 11.56 -7.46 -23.55
C ASN A 101 10.50 -7.66 -22.44
N SER A 102 10.88 -7.63 -21.16
CA SER A 102 9.95 -7.86 -20.04
C SER A 102 10.36 -7.04 -18.80
N PRO A 103 10.18 -5.71 -18.84
CA PRO A 103 10.67 -4.80 -17.80
C PRO A 103 9.95 -4.97 -16.46
N THR A 104 8.67 -5.35 -16.49
CA THR A 104 7.88 -5.66 -15.29
C THR A 104 8.38 -6.92 -14.61
N CYS A 105 8.65 -7.99 -15.36
CA CYS A 105 9.17 -9.25 -14.83
C CYS A 105 10.59 -9.07 -14.28
N ALA A 106 11.45 -8.33 -14.98
CA ALA A 106 12.78 -8.01 -14.49
C ALA A 106 12.75 -7.21 -13.18
N SER A 107 11.85 -6.24 -13.07
CA SER A 107 11.67 -5.44 -11.85
C SER A 107 11.08 -6.26 -10.70
N PHE A 108 10.12 -7.14 -10.98
CA PHE A 108 9.59 -8.09 -10.01
C PHE A 108 10.65 -9.07 -9.51
N LYS A 109 11.47 -9.63 -10.40
CA LYS A 109 12.59 -10.50 -10.02
C LYS A 109 13.54 -9.78 -9.07
N ARG A 110 13.91 -8.52 -9.34
CA ARG A 110 14.76 -7.72 -8.44
C ARG A 110 14.08 -7.48 -7.08
N ALA A 111 12.79 -7.17 -7.07
CA ALA A 111 12.01 -6.98 -5.83
C ALA A 111 12.04 -8.25 -4.95
N CYS A 112 11.89 -9.44 -5.54
CA CYS A 112 11.89 -10.70 -4.83
C CYS A 112 13.28 -11.30 -4.52
N THR A 113 14.37 -10.70 -5.01
CA THR A 113 15.73 -11.25 -4.82
C THR A 113 16.65 -10.25 -4.15
N THR A 114 17.16 -9.27 -4.89
CA THR A 114 18.17 -8.33 -4.40
C THR A 114 17.60 -7.31 -3.42
N SER A 115 16.33 -6.92 -3.59
CA SER A 115 15.71 -5.87 -2.78
C SER A 115 14.84 -6.40 -1.64
N ILE A 116 14.63 -7.71 -1.54
CA ILE A 116 13.70 -8.31 -0.57
C ILE A 116 14.08 -8.00 0.87
N GLY A 117 15.38 -7.96 1.20
CA GLY A 117 15.86 -7.61 2.54
C GLY A 117 15.48 -6.19 2.95
N SER A 118 15.67 -5.22 2.04
CA SER A 118 15.26 -3.83 2.25
C SER A 118 13.73 -3.72 2.42
N ILE A 119 12.98 -4.48 1.62
CA ILE A 119 11.51 -4.52 1.69
C ILE A 119 11.05 -5.07 3.05
N CYS A 120 11.61 -6.18 3.50
CA CYS A 120 11.31 -6.78 4.80
C CYS A 120 11.63 -5.83 5.95
N PHE A 121 12.78 -5.15 5.90
CA PHE A 121 13.19 -4.20 6.93
C PHE A 121 12.28 -2.97 7.00
N GLY A 122 11.99 -2.31 5.87
CA GLY A 122 11.06 -1.18 5.88
C GLY A 122 9.65 -1.58 6.33
N SER A 123 9.18 -2.75 5.88
CA SER A 123 7.88 -3.31 6.29
C SER A 123 7.81 -3.63 7.78
N LEU A 124 8.93 -4.06 8.38
CA LEU A 124 9.02 -4.37 9.81
C LEU A 124 8.79 -3.13 10.67
N ILE A 125 9.33 -1.97 10.28
CA ILE A 125 9.16 -0.71 11.02
C ILE A 125 7.66 -0.37 11.15
N ILE A 126 6.94 -0.42 10.04
CA ILE A 126 5.48 -0.14 10.04
C ILE A 126 4.74 -1.18 10.87
N ALA A 127 5.07 -2.48 10.71
CA ALA A 127 4.40 -3.55 11.42
C ALA A 127 4.56 -3.47 12.95
N VAL A 128 5.73 -3.07 13.45
CA VAL A 128 5.95 -2.82 14.89
C VAL A 128 5.01 -1.71 15.37
N ILE A 129 4.94 -0.58 14.65
CA ILE A 129 4.08 0.55 15.01
C ILE A 129 2.60 0.15 14.99
N GLN A 130 2.17 -0.58 13.95
CA GLN A 130 0.80 -1.09 13.84
C GLN A 130 0.44 -2.02 15.00
N THR A 131 1.37 -2.89 15.39
CA THR A 131 1.18 -3.80 16.53
C THR A 131 1.07 -3.02 17.85
N MET A 132 1.95 -2.04 18.08
CA MET A 132 1.88 -1.18 19.26
C MET A 132 0.56 -0.41 19.33
N ARG A 133 0.07 0.08 18.18
CA ARG A 133 -1.21 0.80 18.10
C ARG A 133 -2.40 -0.11 18.40
N ALA A 134 -2.40 -1.34 17.86
CA ALA A 134 -3.42 -2.33 18.17
C ALA A 134 -3.45 -2.67 19.67
N LEU A 135 -2.27 -2.81 20.30
CA LEU A 135 -2.17 -3.03 21.74
C LEU A 135 -2.69 -1.84 22.56
N ALA A 136 -2.37 -0.61 22.17
CA ALA A 136 -2.89 0.59 22.82
C ALA A 136 -4.42 0.67 22.74
N GLN A 137 -5.00 0.29 21.59
CA GLN A 137 -6.45 0.23 21.40
C GLN A 137 -7.11 -0.84 22.27
N MET A 138 -6.48 -2.02 22.39
CA MET A 138 -6.95 -3.07 23.30
C MET A 138 -6.94 -2.61 24.75
N LEU A 139 -5.84 -1.99 25.21
CA LEU A 139 -5.73 -1.46 26.58
C LEU A 139 -6.79 -0.39 26.87
N ARG A 140 -7.06 0.50 25.90
CA ARG A 140 -8.11 1.50 26.01
C ARG A 140 -9.50 0.89 26.17
N SER A 141 -9.75 -0.25 25.51
CA SER A 141 -11.05 -0.92 25.50
C SER A 141 -11.28 -1.78 26.75
N ASP A 142 -10.21 -2.28 27.37
CA ASP A 142 -10.25 -3.21 28.52
C ASP A 142 -10.15 -2.49 29.88
N THR A 143 -9.96 -1.17 29.89
CA THR A 143 -9.70 -0.41 31.13
C THR A 143 -10.91 0.41 31.59
N ASP A 144 -11.36 0.16 32.83
CA ASP A 144 -12.40 0.97 33.51
C ASP A 144 -11.88 2.31 34.09
N ASN A 145 -10.56 2.48 34.17
CA ASN A 145 -9.93 3.69 34.69
C ASN A 145 -9.81 4.78 33.61
N GLY A 146 -10.61 5.84 33.73
CA GLY A 146 -10.64 6.95 32.78
C GLY A 146 -9.27 7.61 32.51
N CYS A 147 -8.38 7.63 33.51
CA CYS A 147 -7.02 8.17 33.32
C CYS A 147 -6.17 7.30 32.38
N MET A 148 -6.25 5.98 32.52
CA MET A 148 -5.51 5.05 31.69
C MET A 148 -6.10 4.97 30.27
N ALA A 149 -7.43 5.04 30.15
CA ALA A 149 -8.10 5.17 28.85
C ALA A 149 -7.68 6.47 28.11
N PHE A 150 -7.55 7.59 28.82
CA PHE A 150 -7.07 8.85 28.26
C PHE A 150 -5.61 8.76 27.79
N LEU A 151 -4.71 8.21 28.60
CA LEU A 151 -3.31 8.00 28.21
C LEU A 151 -3.17 7.07 27.00
N ALA A 152 -3.95 5.99 26.96
CA ALA A 152 -3.99 5.06 25.82
C ALA A 152 -4.46 5.76 24.53
N CYS A 153 -5.44 6.68 24.63
CA CYS A 153 -5.89 7.48 23.50
C CYS A 153 -4.79 8.43 22.96
N ILE A 154 -4.01 9.07 23.84
CA ILE A 154 -2.88 9.92 23.42
C ILE A 154 -1.81 9.07 22.73
N MET A 155 -1.48 7.92 23.31
CA MET A 155 -0.50 6.99 22.72
C MET A 155 -0.95 6.50 21.34
N GLU A 156 -2.23 6.13 21.20
CA GLU A 156 -2.82 5.73 19.93
C GLU A 156 -2.71 6.84 18.87
N CYS A 157 -2.97 8.09 19.26
CA CYS A 157 -2.84 9.26 18.38
C CYS A 157 -1.38 9.48 17.93
N ILE A 158 -0.43 9.48 18.85
CA ILE A 158 1.00 9.65 18.56
C ILE A 158 1.50 8.52 17.64
N LEU A 159 1.16 7.27 17.96
CA LEU A 159 1.51 6.12 17.12
C LEU A 159 0.86 6.20 15.75
N GLY A 160 -0.36 6.71 15.64
CA GLY A 160 -1.02 6.98 14.37
C GLY A 160 -0.26 8.00 13.51
N CYS A 161 0.22 9.10 14.10
CA CYS A 161 1.05 10.09 13.40
C CYS A 161 2.39 9.49 12.95
N ILE A 162 3.05 8.71 13.82
CA ILE A 162 4.32 8.04 13.50
C ILE A 162 4.12 6.99 12.39
N GLN A 163 3.03 6.22 12.45
CA GLN A 163 2.67 5.26 11.41
C GLN A 163 2.50 5.96 10.06
N GLY A 164 1.73 7.05 10.01
CA GLY A 164 1.52 7.80 8.77
C GLY A 164 2.81 8.37 8.20
N LEU A 165 3.70 8.90 9.06
CA LEU A 165 5.02 9.37 8.63
C LEU A 165 5.90 8.23 8.11
N ALA A 166 5.93 7.09 8.81
CA ALA A 166 6.71 5.93 8.41
C ALA A 166 6.22 5.34 7.07
N GLU A 167 4.90 5.21 6.88
CA GLU A 167 4.29 4.78 5.62
C GLU A 167 4.63 5.75 4.47
N TYR A 168 4.57 7.05 4.74
CA TYR A 168 4.93 8.08 3.78
C TYR A 168 6.41 7.98 3.38
N VAL A 169 7.33 7.91 4.34
CA VAL A 169 8.78 7.76 4.07
C VAL A 169 9.05 6.45 3.32
N ASN A 170 8.46 5.34 3.76
CA ASN A 170 8.65 4.03 3.14
C ASN A 170 8.25 4.04 1.66
N LYS A 171 7.09 4.64 1.33
CA LYS A 171 6.59 4.71 -0.04
C LYS A 171 7.64 5.30 -0.98
N TYR A 172 8.22 6.46 -0.66
CA TYR A 172 9.23 7.08 -1.52
C TYR A 172 10.59 6.39 -1.43
N ALA A 173 11.02 5.96 -0.24
CA ALA A 173 12.27 5.22 -0.07
C ALA A 173 12.30 3.93 -0.89
N PHE A 174 11.18 3.21 -0.96
CA PHE A 174 11.05 1.99 -1.76
C PHE A 174 11.14 2.24 -3.26
N THR A 175 10.74 3.41 -3.76
CA THR A 175 11.01 3.76 -5.17
C THR A 175 12.51 3.86 -5.44
N GLN A 176 13.29 4.43 -4.52
CA GLN A 176 14.75 4.53 -4.64
C GLN A 176 15.42 3.16 -4.51
N VAL A 177 14.90 2.27 -3.65
CA VAL A 177 15.29 0.86 -3.60
C VAL A 177 14.98 0.14 -4.92
N ALA A 178 13.87 0.47 -5.58
CA ALA A 178 13.51 -0.11 -6.86
C ALA A 178 14.44 0.34 -8.01
N ILE A 179 14.87 1.61 -7.98
CA ILE A 179 15.76 2.20 -8.98
C ILE A 179 17.18 1.62 -8.83
N TYR A 180 17.74 1.67 -7.61
CA TYR A 180 19.17 1.45 -7.38
C TYR A 180 19.51 0.13 -6.67
N GLY A 181 18.54 -0.57 -6.08
CA GLY A 181 18.80 -1.79 -5.31
C GLY A 181 19.60 -1.55 -4.03
N LYS A 182 19.62 -0.32 -3.50
CA LYS A 182 20.35 0.05 -2.29
C LYS A 182 19.66 -0.51 -1.01
N PRO A 183 20.40 -0.66 0.10
CA PRO A 183 19.81 -0.92 1.41
C PRO A 183 18.81 0.20 1.80
N PHE A 184 17.78 -0.17 2.58
CA PHE A 184 16.65 0.72 2.89
C PHE A 184 17.05 2.06 3.54
N ILE A 185 17.91 2.06 4.57
CA ILE A 185 18.26 3.29 5.30
C ILE A 185 18.99 4.31 4.40
N PRO A 186 20.06 3.95 3.67
CA PRO A 186 20.67 4.83 2.68
C PRO A 186 19.67 5.32 1.63
N ALA A 187 18.82 4.43 1.10
CA ALA A 187 17.82 4.79 0.11
C ALA A 187 16.83 5.83 0.64
N ALA A 188 16.35 5.68 1.87
CA ALA A 188 15.45 6.64 2.52
C ALA A 188 16.11 8.01 2.70
N LYS A 189 17.38 8.04 3.16
CA LYS A 189 18.14 9.28 3.35
C LYS A 189 18.38 10.00 2.02
N ASP A 190 18.84 9.28 1.00
CA ASP A 190 19.07 9.81 -0.35
C ASP A 190 17.76 10.39 -0.91
N THR A 191 16.67 9.63 -0.85
CA THR A 191 15.35 10.06 -1.35
C THR A 191 14.91 11.36 -0.68
N TRP A 192 15.02 11.45 0.64
CA TRP A 192 14.54 12.62 1.37
C TRP A 192 15.40 13.87 1.12
N THR A 193 16.71 13.67 0.92
CA THR A 193 17.64 14.75 0.58
C THR A 193 17.26 15.32 -0.79
N ILE A 194 17.13 14.47 -1.80
CA ILE A 194 16.83 14.90 -3.18
C ILE A 194 15.42 15.50 -3.28
N LEU A 195 14.42 14.95 -2.59
CA LEU A 195 13.06 15.52 -2.59
C LEU A 195 13.01 16.93 -1.97
N LYS A 196 13.80 17.19 -0.92
CA LYS A 196 13.89 18.50 -0.29
C LYS A 196 14.66 19.49 -1.14
N ASP A 197 15.84 19.10 -1.62
CA ASP A 197 16.72 19.93 -2.44
C ASP A 197 16.06 20.35 -3.75
N ARG A 198 15.06 19.60 -4.22
CA ARG A 198 14.27 19.92 -5.42
C ARG A 198 12.88 20.48 -5.13
N GLY A 199 12.48 20.65 -3.86
CA GLY A 199 11.15 21.17 -3.52
C GLY A 199 9.96 20.30 -3.95
N ILE A 200 10.20 19.03 -4.33
CA ILE A 200 9.14 18.12 -4.80
C ILE A 200 8.18 17.74 -3.67
N VAL A 201 8.58 17.93 -2.41
CA VAL A 201 7.69 17.75 -1.24
C VAL A 201 6.39 18.54 -1.38
N GLN A 202 6.43 19.76 -1.96
CA GLN A 202 5.23 20.56 -2.17
C GLN A 202 4.27 19.89 -3.16
N LEU A 203 4.81 19.41 -4.28
CA LEU A 203 4.04 18.69 -5.31
C LEU A 203 3.46 17.36 -4.80
N ILE A 204 4.19 16.69 -3.90
CA ILE A 204 3.70 15.49 -3.23
C ILE A 204 2.54 15.82 -2.29
N ASN A 205 2.63 16.91 -1.52
CA ASN A 205 1.58 17.30 -0.57
C ASN A 205 0.27 17.69 -1.30
N ASP A 206 0.37 18.25 -2.50
CA ASP A 206 -0.80 18.58 -3.33
C ASP A 206 -1.37 17.36 -4.10
N ASN A 207 -0.76 16.18 -3.93
CA ASN A 207 -1.19 14.97 -4.62
C ASN A 207 -2.47 14.37 -4.01
N LEU A 208 -3.60 14.60 -4.67
CA LEU A 208 -4.90 14.05 -4.26
C LEU A 208 -5.21 12.64 -4.81
N ILE A 209 -4.30 12.02 -5.58
CA ILE A 209 -4.58 10.77 -6.31
C ILE A 209 -4.99 9.64 -5.35
N GLY A 210 -4.31 9.50 -4.21
CA GLY A 210 -4.66 8.49 -3.21
C GLY A 210 -6.08 8.68 -2.65
N ASN A 211 -6.45 9.92 -2.32
CA ASN A 211 -7.78 10.25 -1.78
C ASN A 211 -8.90 10.00 -2.81
N VAL A 212 -8.66 10.39 -4.07
CA VAL A 212 -9.61 10.14 -5.16
C VAL A 212 -9.82 8.64 -5.39
N TRP A 213 -8.76 7.83 -5.31
CA TRP A 213 -8.89 6.37 -5.40
C TRP A 213 -9.67 5.78 -4.23
N ALA A 214 -9.47 6.28 -3.01
CA ALA A 214 -10.24 5.83 -1.85
C ALA A 214 -11.75 6.12 -2.03
N MET A 215 -12.10 7.32 -2.49
CA MET A 215 -13.49 7.67 -2.82
C MET A 215 -14.05 6.78 -3.95
N GLY A 216 -13.26 6.56 -5.00
CA GLY A 216 -13.63 5.66 -6.09
C GLY A 216 -13.87 4.22 -5.63
N ALA A 217 -13.03 3.71 -4.71
CA ALA A 217 -13.16 2.37 -4.16
C ALA A 217 -14.41 2.21 -3.30
N ILE A 218 -14.74 3.20 -2.46
CA ILE A 218 -16.01 3.23 -1.72
C ILE A 218 -17.19 3.19 -2.70
N MET A 219 -17.17 4.02 -3.74
CA MET A 219 -18.23 4.04 -4.76
C MET A 219 -18.35 2.69 -5.48
N GLY A 220 -17.24 2.06 -5.86
CA GLY A 220 -17.26 0.73 -6.46
C GLY A 220 -17.86 -0.34 -5.54
N GLY A 221 -17.51 -0.30 -4.26
CA GLY A 221 -18.13 -1.16 -3.25
C GLY A 221 -19.63 -0.92 -3.10
N VAL A 222 -20.07 0.34 -3.07
CA VAL A 222 -21.51 0.67 -3.00
C VAL A 222 -22.25 0.13 -4.23
N LEU A 223 -21.70 0.32 -5.43
CA LEU A 223 -22.32 -0.14 -6.68
C LEU A 223 -22.38 -1.67 -6.76
N SER A 224 -21.33 -2.38 -6.35
CA SER A 224 -21.34 -3.85 -6.31
C SER A 224 -22.30 -4.40 -5.25
N GLY A 225 -22.31 -3.78 -4.07
CA GLY A 225 -23.26 -4.09 -3.00
C GLY A 225 -24.71 -3.88 -3.45
N LEU A 226 -25.03 -2.72 -4.03
CA LEU A 226 -26.34 -2.40 -4.57
C LEU A 226 -26.73 -3.38 -5.69
N GLY A 227 -25.83 -3.68 -6.63
CA GLY A 227 -26.08 -4.65 -7.69
C GLY A 227 -26.42 -6.04 -7.15
N SER A 228 -25.71 -6.50 -6.12
CA SER A 228 -25.99 -7.78 -5.47
C SER A 228 -27.33 -7.78 -4.73
N TYR A 229 -27.70 -6.67 -4.08
CA TYR A 229 -28.99 -6.52 -3.41
C TYR A 229 -30.15 -6.55 -4.43
N LEU A 230 -30.04 -5.80 -5.52
CA LEU A 230 -31.04 -5.79 -6.59
C LEU A 230 -31.19 -7.19 -7.22
N TYR A 231 -30.08 -7.90 -7.44
CA TYR A 231 -30.12 -9.29 -7.90
C TYR A 231 -30.91 -10.19 -6.94
N LEU A 232 -30.62 -10.14 -5.64
CA LEU A 232 -31.34 -10.95 -4.64
C LEU A 232 -32.82 -10.59 -4.58
N TYR A 233 -33.17 -9.30 -4.66
CA TYR A 233 -34.54 -8.81 -4.60
C TYR A 233 -35.38 -9.21 -5.82
N PHE A 234 -34.85 -9.09 -7.03
CA PHE A 234 -35.60 -9.40 -8.25
C PHE A 234 -35.61 -10.90 -8.60
N VAL A 235 -34.49 -11.60 -8.42
CA VAL A 235 -34.37 -13.01 -8.81
C VAL A 235 -34.95 -13.96 -7.75
N ASN A 236 -34.98 -13.55 -6.48
CA ASN A 236 -35.46 -14.35 -5.35
C ASN A 236 -34.94 -15.80 -5.37
N PRO A 237 -33.61 -16.00 -5.35
CA PRO A 237 -33.03 -17.33 -5.49
C PRO A 237 -33.40 -18.23 -4.31
N ALA A 238 -33.54 -19.53 -4.58
CA ALA A 238 -34.00 -20.52 -3.59
C ALA A 238 -33.17 -20.54 -2.29
N PHE A 239 -31.86 -20.26 -2.38
CA PHE A 239 -30.95 -20.24 -1.22
C PHE A 239 -31.13 -19.01 -0.31
N ASN A 240 -31.78 -17.93 -0.78
CA ASN A 240 -31.96 -16.68 -0.01
C ASN A 240 -33.43 -16.25 0.09
N ARG A 241 -34.39 -17.17 -0.04
CA ARG A 241 -35.82 -16.83 0.09
C ARG A 241 -36.18 -16.26 1.47
N GLY A 242 -35.50 -16.70 2.52
CA GLY A 242 -35.69 -16.19 3.89
C GLY A 242 -34.96 -14.88 4.17
N GLY A 243 -34.10 -14.41 3.25
CA GLY A 243 -33.31 -13.20 3.45
C GLY A 243 -32.08 -13.35 4.35
N ASP A 244 -31.88 -14.51 5.00
CA ASP A 244 -30.81 -14.76 5.97
C ASP A 244 -29.39 -14.50 5.43
N PHE A 245 -29.15 -14.74 4.13
CA PHE A 245 -27.84 -14.53 3.51
C PHE A 245 -27.66 -13.15 2.88
N THR A 246 -28.71 -12.32 2.86
CA THR A 246 -28.70 -11.01 2.18
C THR A 246 -27.58 -10.13 2.71
N TYR A 247 -27.46 -10.02 4.04
CA TYR A 247 -26.43 -9.20 4.68
C TYR A 247 -25.02 -9.65 4.30
N VAL A 248 -24.77 -10.97 4.34
CA VAL A 248 -23.45 -11.54 4.05
C VAL A 248 -23.08 -11.32 2.58
N ILE A 249 -24.01 -11.60 1.66
CA ILE A 249 -23.76 -11.48 0.21
C ILE A 249 -23.51 -10.03 -0.19
N VAL A 250 -24.34 -9.09 0.31
CA VAL A 250 -24.19 -7.66 0.01
C VAL A 250 -22.88 -7.11 0.57
N THR A 251 -22.53 -7.49 1.80
CA THR A 251 -21.26 -7.07 2.42
C THR A 251 -20.06 -7.62 1.67
N MET A 252 -20.10 -8.89 1.26
CA MET A 252 -19.02 -9.50 0.45
C MET A 252 -18.89 -8.83 -0.91
N ALA A 253 -20.02 -8.55 -1.59
CA ALA A 253 -20.02 -7.83 -2.85
C ALA A 253 -19.42 -6.42 -2.70
N PHE A 254 -19.77 -5.71 -1.62
CA PHE A 254 -19.20 -4.40 -1.29
C PHE A 254 -17.68 -4.47 -1.12
N VAL A 255 -17.19 -5.40 -0.30
CA VAL A 255 -15.75 -5.58 -0.05
C VAL A 255 -15.00 -5.95 -1.34
N MET A 256 -15.56 -6.84 -2.16
CA MET A 256 -14.94 -7.22 -3.45
C MET A 256 -14.85 -6.03 -4.41
N GLY A 257 -15.92 -5.24 -4.55
CA GLY A 257 -15.93 -4.06 -5.41
C GLY A 257 -14.93 -3.00 -4.96
N LEU A 258 -14.85 -2.78 -3.64
CA LEU A 258 -13.86 -1.89 -3.03
C LEU A 258 -12.43 -2.37 -3.30
N GLN A 259 -12.16 -3.67 -3.11
CA GLN A 259 -10.83 -4.25 -3.28
C GLN A 259 -10.34 -4.19 -4.73
N MET A 260 -11.23 -4.44 -5.70
CA MET A 260 -10.87 -4.36 -7.13
C MET A 260 -10.36 -2.97 -7.51
N ILE A 261 -11.03 -1.91 -7.06
CA ILE A 261 -10.62 -0.54 -7.39
C ILE A 261 -9.31 -0.18 -6.67
N PHE A 262 -9.14 -0.56 -5.41
CA PHE A 262 -7.87 -0.34 -4.70
C PHE A 262 -6.68 -1.02 -5.38
N THR A 263 -6.86 -2.25 -5.87
CA THR A 263 -5.80 -2.98 -6.57
C THR A 263 -5.38 -2.31 -7.87
N VAL A 264 -6.32 -1.72 -8.63
CA VAL A 264 -6.00 -0.91 -9.81
C VAL A 264 -5.33 0.41 -9.41
N GLY A 265 -5.86 1.07 -8.38
CA GLY A 265 -5.36 2.34 -7.87
C GLY A 265 -3.92 2.25 -7.36
N SER A 266 -3.53 1.14 -6.74
CA SER A 266 -2.19 0.94 -6.17
C SER A 266 -1.08 0.97 -7.24
N VAL A 267 -1.35 0.46 -8.44
CA VAL A 267 -0.41 0.51 -9.57
C VAL A 267 -0.18 1.96 -10.00
N ILE A 268 -1.27 2.74 -10.10
CA ILE A 268 -1.21 4.14 -10.48
C ILE A 268 -0.52 4.97 -9.41
N ASP A 269 -0.86 4.75 -8.14
CA ASP A 269 -0.25 5.44 -7.01
C ASP A 269 1.27 5.17 -6.91
N SER A 270 1.68 3.92 -7.13
CA SER A 270 3.11 3.54 -7.20
C SER A 270 3.83 4.22 -8.37
N GLY A 271 3.19 4.27 -9.55
CA GLY A 271 3.74 4.95 -10.72
C GLY A 271 3.88 6.46 -10.53
N VAL A 272 2.91 7.11 -9.87
CA VAL A 272 2.98 8.53 -9.53
C VAL A 272 4.12 8.81 -8.56
N ALA A 273 4.21 8.03 -7.47
CA ALA A 273 5.27 8.17 -6.47
C ALA A 273 6.66 8.03 -7.11
N THR A 274 6.82 7.03 -7.99
CA THR A 274 8.06 6.83 -8.74
C THR A 274 8.36 8.01 -9.65
N THR A 275 7.36 8.55 -10.35
CA THR A 275 7.57 9.69 -11.24
C THR A 275 8.05 10.91 -10.46
N PHE A 276 7.57 11.13 -9.22
CA PHE A 276 8.08 12.20 -8.37
C PHE A 276 9.54 12.01 -7.98
N VAL A 277 9.94 10.80 -7.59
CA VAL A 277 11.34 10.53 -7.22
C VAL A 277 12.26 10.61 -8.44
N CYS A 278 11.86 10.06 -9.59
CA CYS A 278 12.62 10.18 -10.83
C CYS A 278 12.75 11.63 -11.32
N LEU A 279 11.70 12.43 -11.13
CA LEU A 279 11.74 13.87 -11.41
C LEU A 279 12.72 14.61 -10.49
N ALA A 280 12.80 14.21 -9.22
CA ALA A 280 13.76 14.76 -8.26
C ALA A 280 15.20 14.46 -8.69
N GLU A 281 15.41 13.23 -9.14
CA GLU A 281 16.72 12.70 -9.51
C GLU A 281 17.27 13.34 -10.79
N ASP A 282 16.47 13.32 -11.88
CA ASP A 282 16.86 13.88 -13.18
C ASP A 282 15.65 14.51 -13.88
N PRO A 283 15.45 15.83 -13.73
CA PRO A 283 14.42 16.57 -14.46
C PRO A 283 14.63 16.57 -15.98
N ALA A 284 15.87 16.48 -16.46
CA ALA A 284 16.19 16.52 -17.89
C ALA A 284 15.76 15.24 -18.61
N ALA A 285 15.75 14.10 -17.92
CA ALA A 285 15.14 12.87 -18.45
C ALA A 285 13.64 13.04 -18.74
N LEU A 286 12.87 13.75 -17.90
CA LEU A 286 11.46 14.04 -18.21
C LEU A 286 11.32 14.99 -19.39
N ALA A 287 12.17 16.02 -19.48
CA ALA A 287 12.15 16.97 -20.59
C ALA A 287 12.35 16.27 -21.96
N ARG A 288 13.20 15.23 -22.00
CA ARG A 288 13.45 14.43 -23.22
C ARG A 288 12.28 13.52 -23.58
N THR A 289 11.68 12.85 -22.59
CA THR A 289 10.66 11.83 -22.83
C THR A 289 9.24 12.39 -22.95
N LYS A 290 8.94 13.46 -22.22
CA LYS A 290 7.61 14.09 -22.10
C LYS A 290 7.75 15.62 -21.95
N PRO A 291 8.16 16.34 -23.01
CA PRO A 291 8.39 17.79 -22.95
C PRO A 291 7.15 18.56 -22.48
N ASP A 292 5.95 18.22 -22.96
CA ASP A 292 4.70 18.89 -22.56
C ASP A 292 4.40 18.78 -21.06
N LEU A 293 4.73 17.63 -20.44
CA LEU A 293 4.52 17.44 -19.01
C LEU A 293 5.57 18.21 -18.21
N PHE A 294 6.83 18.18 -18.67
CA PHE A 294 7.90 18.94 -18.05
C PHE A 294 7.62 20.44 -18.07
N GLU A 295 7.15 20.97 -19.19
CA GLU A 295 6.85 22.39 -19.34
C GLU A 295 5.76 22.85 -18.38
N ARG A 296 4.66 22.11 -18.27
CA ARG A 296 3.59 22.40 -17.30
C ARG A 296 4.10 22.38 -15.85
N ILE A 297 5.00 21.45 -15.52
CA ILE A 297 5.61 21.40 -14.19
C ILE A 297 6.51 22.61 -13.98
N ARG A 298 7.31 22.99 -14.97
CA ARG A 298 8.18 24.18 -14.91
C ARG A 298 7.39 25.47 -14.71
N GLU A 299 6.28 25.63 -15.41
CA GLU A 299 5.39 26.80 -15.29
C GLU A 299 4.72 26.88 -13.91
N THR A 300 4.25 25.75 -13.39
CA THR A 300 3.50 25.72 -12.12
C THR A 300 4.42 25.70 -10.89
N TRP A 301 5.57 25.02 -11.00
CA TRP A 301 6.51 24.74 -9.90
C TRP A 301 7.97 24.95 -10.35
N PRO A 302 8.41 26.20 -10.58
CA PRO A 302 9.74 26.49 -11.12
C PRO A 302 10.89 26.01 -10.22
N ALA A 303 10.67 25.94 -8.91
CA ALA A 303 11.63 25.45 -7.92
C ALA A 303 12.08 23.99 -8.18
N VAL A 304 11.22 23.16 -8.79
CA VAL A 304 11.53 21.76 -9.12
C VAL A 304 12.64 21.67 -10.17
N VAL A 305 12.69 22.62 -11.09
CA VAL A 305 13.67 22.65 -12.18
C VAL A 305 14.94 23.38 -11.77
N GLN A 306 14.80 24.47 -11.02
CA GLN A 306 15.94 25.32 -10.61
C GLN A 306 16.71 24.72 -9.42
N GLY A 307 16.07 23.86 -8.62
CA GLY A 307 16.59 23.44 -7.33
C GLY A 307 16.29 24.48 -6.24
N VAL A 308 16.12 23.99 -5.02
CA VAL A 308 15.90 24.80 -3.82
C VAL A 308 17.26 24.98 -3.15
N ASN A 309 17.82 26.19 -3.26
CA ASN A 309 18.98 26.57 -2.45
C ASN A 309 18.47 26.91 -1.05
N TYR A 310 18.76 26.05 -0.07
CA TYR A 310 18.58 26.36 1.35
C TYR A 310 19.76 27.16 1.89
#